data_AF-A0A938XGE7-F1
#
_entry.id   AF-A0A938XGE7-F1
#
_cell.length_a   1.000
_cell.length_b   1.000
_cell.length_c   1.000
_cell.angle_alpha   90.00
_cell.angle_beta   90.00
_cell.angle_gamma   90.00
#
_symmetry.space_group_name_H-M   'P 1'
#
loop_
_entity.id
_entity.type
_entity.pdbx_description
1 polymer ?
#
loop_
_entity_poly.entity_id
_entity_poly.type
_entity_poly.pdbx_seq_one_letter_code
_entity_poly.pdbx_strand_id
1 'polypeptide(L)'
;MKKQPKAVYIIENGGYTELTYEEFCRREQICPLYADKLFLPLYGRLMEVSKEDYAEFYRAKRRQKYLDERSADNGDFSYDMLTTDEFSGEDILIAEQPDVCDAVVESIMTDKLRKAILKLTD
;
A
#
# COMPACT_ATOMS: atom_id res chain seq x y z
N MET A 1 -2.57 20.89 -16.40
CA MET A 1 -3.30 19.70 -16.91
C MET A 1 -3.21 19.69 -18.42
N LYS A 2 -2.94 18.54 -19.07
CA LYS A 2 -2.86 18.49 -20.56
C LYS A 2 -4.23 18.63 -21.24
N LYS A 3 -5.34 18.53 -20.49
CA LYS A 3 -6.74 18.68 -20.95
C LYS A 3 -7.58 19.35 -19.85
N GLN A 4 -8.66 20.02 -20.25
CA GLN A 4 -9.66 20.58 -19.33
C GLN A 4 -10.30 19.47 -18.48
N PRO A 5 -10.62 19.72 -17.19
CA PRO A 5 -11.36 18.76 -16.37
C PRO A 5 -12.75 18.51 -16.94
N LYS A 6 -13.27 17.30 -16.73
CA LYS A 6 -14.64 16.90 -17.08
C LYS A 6 -15.68 17.63 -16.23
N ALA A 7 -15.35 17.87 -14.96
CA ALA A 7 -16.17 18.59 -13.99
C ALA A 7 -15.28 19.15 -12.88
N VAL A 8 -15.74 20.22 -12.23
CA VAL A 8 -15.12 20.80 -11.02
C VAL A 8 -16.11 20.63 -9.88
N TYR A 9 -15.64 20.22 -8.70
CA TYR A 9 -16.46 20.12 -7.50
C TYR A 9 -15.89 21.02 -6.42
N ILE A 10 -16.75 21.84 -5.83
CA ILE A 10 -16.42 22.75 -4.74
C ILE A 10 -17.18 22.38 -3.48
N ILE A 11 -16.65 22.72 -2.32
CA ILE A 11 -17.31 22.47 -1.04
C ILE A 11 -18.16 23.70 -0.69
N GLU A 12 -19.48 23.53 -0.69
CA GLU A 12 -20.45 24.55 -0.28
C GLU A 12 -21.41 23.91 0.73
N ASN A 13 -21.69 24.60 1.84
CA ASN A 13 -22.58 24.12 2.91
C ASN A 13 -22.21 22.71 3.47
N GLY A 14 -20.92 22.35 3.47
CA GLY A 14 -20.43 21.06 3.95
C GLY A 14 -20.60 19.89 2.98
N GLY A 15 -21.00 20.14 1.73
CA GLY A 15 -21.13 19.12 0.68
C GLY A 15 -20.47 19.53 -0.64
N TYR A 16 -20.28 18.55 -1.52
CA TYR A 16 -19.76 18.79 -2.86
C TYR A 16 -20.85 19.28 -3.82
N THR A 17 -20.58 20.41 -4.46
CA THR A 17 -21.42 20.98 -5.52
C THR A 17 -20.63 21.02 -6.82
N GLU A 18 -21.24 20.56 -7.91
CA GLU A 18 -20.63 20.59 -9.24
C GLU A 18 -20.65 22.01 -9.82
N LEU A 19 -19.54 22.40 -10.43
CA LEU A 19 -19.31 23.67 -11.07
C LEU A 19 -18.76 23.44 -12.48
N THR A 20 -19.22 24.25 -13.45
CA THR A 20 -18.62 24.25 -14.77
C THR A 20 -17.19 24.79 -14.69
N TYR A 21 -16.32 24.35 -15.59
CA TYR A 21 -14.94 24.80 -15.61
C TYR A 21 -14.81 26.31 -15.88
N GLU A 22 -15.69 26.87 -16.71
CA GLU A 22 -15.72 28.31 -17.00
C GLU A 22 -16.07 29.15 -15.77
N GLU A 23 -17.08 28.71 -15.00
CA GLU A 23 -17.48 29.39 -13.77
C GLU A 23 -16.40 29.25 -12.69
N PHE A 24 -15.73 28.09 -12.60
CA PHE A 24 -14.56 27.93 -11.74
C PHE A 24 -13.47 28.95 -12.04
N CYS A 25 -13.04 29.06 -13.31
CA CYS A 25 -12.01 30.02 -13.72
C CYS A 25 -12.43 31.47 -13.46
N ARG A 26 -13.71 31.80 -13.67
CA ARG A 26 -14.24 33.14 -13.37
C ARG A 26 -14.16 33.44 -11.87
N ARG A 27 -14.57 32.51 -11.02
CA ARG A 27 -14.52 32.69 -9.55
C ARG A 27 -13.09 32.79 -9.03
N GLU A 28 -12.18 31.99 -9.56
CA GLU A 28 -10.75 32.03 -9.24
C GLU A 28 -10.13 33.42 -9.53
N GLN A 29 -10.54 34.06 -10.63
CA GLN A 29 -10.02 35.38 -11.02
C GLN A 29 -10.59 36.54 -10.19
N ILE A 30 -11.85 36.44 -9.76
CA ILE A 30 -12.58 37.57 -9.17
C ILE A 30 -12.59 37.51 -7.64
N CYS A 31 -12.52 36.32 -7.05
CA CYS A 31 -12.70 36.12 -5.61
C CYS A 31 -11.37 35.77 -4.93
N PRO A 32 -10.80 36.66 -4.10
CA PRO A 32 -9.56 36.38 -3.36
C PRO A 32 -9.63 35.13 -2.48
N LEU A 33 -10.82 34.74 -2.01
CA LEU A 33 -11.01 33.54 -1.19
C LEU A 33 -10.65 32.24 -1.93
N TYR A 34 -10.64 32.24 -3.27
CA TYR A 34 -10.21 31.08 -4.05
C TYR A 34 -8.68 30.88 -4.03
N ALA A 35 -7.90 31.87 -3.60
CA ALA A 35 -6.44 31.75 -3.50
C ALA A 35 -6.01 30.71 -2.44
N ASP A 36 -6.80 30.56 -1.38
CA ASP A 36 -6.51 29.61 -0.29
C ASP A 36 -7.15 28.24 -0.51
N LYS A 37 -8.03 28.11 -1.53
CA LYS A 37 -8.68 26.83 -1.86
C LYS A 37 -7.70 25.89 -2.54
N LEU A 38 -7.72 24.64 -2.11
CA LEU A 38 -6.85 23.59 -2.64
C LEU A 38 -7.67 22.59 -3.44
N PHE A 39 -7.10 22.14 -4.56
CA PHE A 39 -7.79 21.24 -5.47
C PHE A 39 -6.94 20.04 -5.85
N LEU A 40 -7.54 18.84 -5.84
CA LEU A 40 -6.92 17.61 -6.31
C LEU A 40 -7.50 17.18 -7.66
N PRO A 41 -6.65 16.84 -8.65
CA PRO A 41 -7.09 16.24 -9.90
C PRO A 41 -7.34 14.73 -9.70
N LEU A 42 -8.60 14.31 -9.72
CA LEU A 42 -9.01 12.91 -9.53
C LEU A 42 -9.86 12.44 -10.71
N TYR A 43 -9.41 11.38 -11.41
CA TYR A 43 -10.14 10.75 -12.52
C TYR A 43 -10.61 11.73 -13.63
N GLY A 44 -9.83 12.78 -13.88
CA GLY A 44 -10.16 13.82 -14.86
C GLY A 44 -11.16 14.87 -14.36
N ARG A 45 -11.47 14.91 -13.06
CA ARG A 45 -12.25 15.95 -12.38
C ARG A 45 -11.34 16.73 -11.44
N LEU A 46 -11.76 17.93 -11.06
CA LEU A 46 -11.04 18.78 -10.10
C LEU A 46 -11.88 18.89 -8.82
N MET A 47 -11.34 18.46 -7.68
CA MET A 47 -12.08 18.39 -6.42
C MET A 47 -11.48 19.37 -5.41
N GLU A 48 -12.27 20.29 -4.85
CA GLU A 48 -11.88 21.10 -3.69
C GLU A 48 -11.65 20.19 -2.49
N VAL A 49 -10.58 20.42 -1.74
CA VAL A 49 -10.22 19.60 -0.58
C VAL A 49 -9.72 20.47 0.57
N SER A 50 -9.74 19.90 1.77
CA SER A 50 -9.07 20.50 2.93
C SER A 50 -7.55 20.54 2.73
N LYS A 51 -6.89 21.37 3.54
CA LYS A 51 -5.43 21.43 3.57
C LYS A 51 -4.82 20.13 4.09
N GLU A 52 -5.47 19.48 5.06
CA GLU A 52 -5.03 18.18 5.57
C GLU A 52 -5.06 17.12 4.46
N ASP A 53 -6.20 16.97 3.77
CA ASP A 53 -6.37 15.97 2.71
C ASP A 53 -5.41 16.21 1.54
N TYR A 54 -5.20 17.47 1.16
CA TYR A 54 -4.24 17.83 0.13
C TYR A 54 -2.83 17.39 0.50
N ALA A 55 -2.39 17.69 1.73
CA ALA A 55 -1.08 17.31 2.21
C ALA A 55 -0.90 15.79 2.30
N GLU A 56 -1.92 15.09 2.81
CA GLU A 56 -1.92 13.63 2.92
C GLU A 56 -1.83 12.95 1.54
N PHE A 57 -2.63 13.40 0.58
CA PHE A 57 -2.61 12.87 -0.78
C PHE A 57 -1.21 12.93 -1.41
N TYR A 58 -0.56 14.10 -1.35
CA TYR A 58 0.78 14.26 -1.93
C TYR A 58 1.87 13.56 -1.12
N ARG A 59 1.70 13.41 0.20
CA ARG A 59 2.59 12.60 1.04
C ARG A 59 2.51 11.12 0.64
N ALA A 60 1.30 10.58 0.50
CA ALA A 60 1.08 9.21 0.07
C ALA A 60 1.63 8.98 -1.34
N LYS A 61 1.37 9.91 -2.27
CA LYS A 61 1.89 9.85 -3.65
C LYS A 61 3.42 9.84 -3.70
N ARG A 62 4.11 10.65 -2.89
CA ARG A 62 5.57 10.62 -2.79
C ARG A 62 6.08 9.31 -2.20
N ARG A 63 5.42 8.79 -1.16
CA ARG A 63 5.79 7.51 -0.56
C ARG A 63 5.68 6.37 -1.57
N GLN A 64 4.58 6.30 -2.33
CA GLN A 64 4.41 5.29 -3.37
C GLN A 64 5.52 5.37 -4.41
N LYS A 65 5.78 6.57 -4.92
CA LYS A 65 6.88 6.79 -5.89
C LYS A 65 8.22 6.31 -5.36
N TYR A 66 8.56 6.61 -4.10
CA TYR A 66 9.80 6.14 -3.49
C TYR A 66 9.87 4.62 -3.40
N LEU A 67 8.78 3.95 -3.03
CA LEU A 67 8.71 2.49 -3.00
C LEU A 67 8.89 1.89 -4.39
N ASP A 68 8.25 2.47 -5.41
CA ASP A 68 8.37 2.03 -6.79
C ASP A 68 9.81 2.17 -7.30
N GLU A 69 10.46 3.30 -7.02
CA GLU A 69 11.88 3.54 -7.37
C GLU A 69 12.80 2.54 -6.67
N ARG A 70 12.60 2.30 -5.37
CA ARG A 70 13.39 1.32 -4.60
C ARG A 70 13.19 -0.11 -5.08
N SER A 71 11.95 -0.48 -5.40
CA SER A 71 11.60 -1.80 -5.94
C SER A 71 12.26 -2.03 -7.29
N ALA A 72 12.23 -1.03 -8.17
CA ALA A 72 12.91 -1.09 -9.46
C ALA A 72 14.44 -1.21 -9.33
N ASP A 73 15.05 -0.42 -8.43
CA ASP A 73 16.50 -0.47 -8.18
C ASP A 73 16.97 -1.82 -7.63
N ASN A 74 16.15 -2.45 -6.78
CA ASN A 74 16.44 -3.77 -6.21
C ASN A 74 16.13 -4.94 -7.16
N GLY A 75 15.39 -4.69 -8.25
CA GLY A 75 14.87 -5.75 -9.11
C GLY A 75 13.78 -6.59 -8.45
N ASP A 76 13.05 -6.01 -7.51
CA ASP A 76 11.97 -6.69 -6.80
C ASP A 76 10.82 -7.00 -7.78
N PHE A 77 10.22 -8.17 -7.62
CA PHE A 77 9.00 -8.56 -8.35
C PHE A 77 8.00 -9.15 -7.36
N SER A 78 6.71 -9.01 -7.66
CA SER A 78 5.66 -9.60 -6.82
C SER A 78 5.62 -11.11 -7.03
N TYR A 79 5.49 -11.90 -5.96
CA TYR A 79 5.27 -13.34 -6.07
C TYR A 79 3.95 -13.64 -6.78
N ASP A 80 2.95 -12.75 -6.72
CA ASP A 80 1.72 -12.87 -7.51
C ASP A 80 1.99 -12.95 -9.02
N MET A 81 3.11 -12.42 -9.51
CA MET A 81 3.51 -12.56 -10.92
C MET A 81 3.86 -14.01 -11.29
N LEU A 82 4.16 -14.85 -10.29
CA LEU A 82 4.50 -16.27 -10.46
C LEU A 82 3.30 -17.19 -10.19
N THR A 83 2.18 -16.62 -9.74
CA THR A 83 0.94 -17.36 -9.55
C THR A 83 0.32 -17.75 -10.90
N THR A 84 0.01 -19.02 -11.06
CA THR A 84 -0.72 -19.61 -12.18
C THR A 84 -1.92 -20.39 -11.65
N ASP A 85 -2.82 -20.86 -12.53
CA ASP A 85 -3.97 -21.69 -12.14
C ASP A 85 -3.56 -22.98 -11.41
N GLU A 86 -2.31 -23.43 -11.62
CA GLU A 86 -1.75 -24.68 -11.07
C GLU A 86 -0.77 -24.46 -9.91
N PHE A 87 -0.33 -23.22 -9.65
CA PHE A 87 0.75 -22.94 -8.69
C PHE A 87 0.59 -21.55 -8.06
N SER A 88 0.62 -21.46 -6.72
CA SER A 88 0.66 -20.16 -6.06
C SER A 88 2.10 -19.65 -6.01
N GLY A 89 2.34 -18.40 -6.42
CA GLY A 89 3.67 -17.80 -6.32
C GLY A 89 4.19 -17.71 -4.88
N GLU A 90 3.29 -17.70 -3.88
CA GLU A 90 3.65 -17.79 -2.46
C GLU A 90 4.36 -19.11 -2.11
N ASP A 91 4.09 -20.19 -2.85
CA ASP A 91 4.65 -21.52 -2.61
C ASP A 91 6.17 -21.57 -2.85
N ILE A 92 6.75 -20.54 -3.46
CA ILE A 92 8.22 -20.38 -3.59
C ILE A 92 8.87 -20.12 -2.23
N LEU A 93 8.14 -19.50 -1.31
CA LEU A 93 8.62 -19.16 0.02
C LEU A 93 8.45 -20.36 0.97
N ILE A 94 9.19 -21.44 0.69
CA ILE A 94 9.17 -22.63 1.53
C ILE A 94 10.02 -22.36 2.77
N ALA A 95 9.40 -22.39 3.95
CA ALA A 95 10.14 -22.44 5.20
C ALA A 95 10.88 -23.78 5.28
N GLU A 96 12.18 -23.76 5.61
CA GLU A 96 12.91 -24.99 5.92
C GLU A 96 12.20 -25.70 7.08
N GLN A 97 11.50 -26.79 6.76
CA GLN A 97 10.92 -27.65 7.77
C GLN A 97 11.99 -28.63 8.22
N PRO A 98 12.11 -28.88 9.54
CA PRO A 98 13.01 -29.91 10.02
C PRO A 98 12.64 -31.25 9.38
N ASP A 99 13.65 -31.98 8.93
CA ASP A 99 13.44 -33.30 8.36
C ASP A 99 12.73 -34.20 9.39
N VAL A 100 11.70 -34.93 8.92
CA VAL A 100 10.87 -35.75 9.81
C VAL A 100 11.70 -36.87 10.45
N CYS A 101 12.66 -37.45 9.73
CA CYS A 101 13.54 -38.45 10.29
C CYS A 101 14.42 -37.84 11.38
N ASP A 102 15.00 -36.66 11.13
CA ASP A 102 15.81 -35.94 12.12
C ASP A 102 15.00 -35.64 13.39
N ALA A 103 13.78 -35.12 13.26
CA ALA A 103 12.90 -34.84 14.39
C ALA A 103 12.52 -36.10 15.18
N VAL A 104 12.29 -37.22 14.49
CA VAL A 104 11.98 -38.51 15.13
C VAL A 104 13.22 -39.08 15.83
N VAL A 105 14.39 -38.98 15.21
CA VAL A 105 15.67 -39.40 15.82
C VAL A 105 15.93 -38.58 17.08
N GLU A 106 15.79 -37.26 17.02
CA GLU A 106 15.95 -36.38 18.18
C GLU A 106 14.99 -36.76 19.31
N SER A 107 13.72 -37.01 18.99
CA SER A 107 12.72 -37.47 19.96
C SER A 107 13.11 -38.79 20.64
N ILE A 108 13.49 -39.81 19.86
CA ILE A 108 13.92 -41.12 20.37
C ILE A 108 15.17 -40.97 21.23
N MET A 109 16.14 -40.18 20.79
CA MET A 109 17.40 -39.96 21.51
C MET A 109 17.15 -39.23 22.82
N THR A 110 16.27 -38.23 22.83
CA THR A 110 15.85 -37.48 24.03
C THR A 110 15.16 -38.41 25.03
N ASP A 111 14.28 -39.29 24.56
CA ASP A 111 13.58 -40.26 25.40
C ASP A 111 14.54 -41.28 26.03
N LYS A 112 15.51 -41.77 25.24
CA LYS A 112 16.55 -42.68 25.72
C LYS A 112 17.45 -41.98 26.74
N LEU A 113 17.85 -40.74 26.46
CA LEU A 113 18.67 -39.93 27.37
C LEU A 113 17.93 -39.72 28.70
N ARG A 114 16.66 -39.34 28.68
CA ARG A 114 15.84 -39.18 29.88
C ARG A 114 15.78 -40.46 30.72
N LYS A 115 15.58 -41.62 30.06
CA LYS A 115 15.58 -42.93 30.74
C LYS A 115 16.95 -43.28 31.32
N ALA A 116 18.04 -42.91 30.67
CA ALA A 116 19.39 -43.14 31.15
C ALA A 116 19.72 -42.25 32.36
N ILE A 117 19.35 -40.97 32.31
CA ILE A 117 19.52 -40.03 33.43
C ILE A 117 18.79 -40.53 34.68
N LEU A 118 17.55 -41.03 34.55
CA LEU A 118 16.79 -41.59 35.68
C LEU A 118 17.44 -42.82 36.33
N LYS A 119 18.39 -43.48 35.65
CA LYS A 119 19.13 -44.64 36.19
C LYS A 119 20.44 -44.25 36.86
N LEU A 120 20.87 -43.01 36.71
CA LEU A 120 21.97 -42.48 37.49
C LEU A 120 21.38 -42.09 38.84
N THR A 121 21.58 -42.94 39.85
CA THR A 121 21.47 -42.52 41.26
C THR A 121 22.47 -41.41 41.54
N ASP A 122 22.12 -40.50 42.45
CA ASP A 122 23.02 -39.43 42.93
C ASP A 122 24.41 -39.94 43.31
#